data_AF-G5SX26-F1
#
_entry.id   AF-G5SX26-F1
#
_cell.length_a   1.000
_cell.length_b   1.000
_cell.length_c   1.000
_cell.angle_alpha   90.00
_cell.angle_beta   90.00
_cell.angle_gamma   90.00
#
_symmetry.space_group_name_H-M   'P 1'
#
loop_
_entity.id
_entity.type
_entity.pdbx_description
1 polymer ?
#
loop_
_entity_poly.entity_id
_entity_poly.type
_entity_poly.pdbx_seq_one_letter_code
_entity_poly.pdbx_strand_id
1 'polypeptide(L)'
;NIITGYRYSTGWAENQKVFFAIQFSKPIKDITYQKHKEDVTSGQIFFDNTDEKLELKVAVSSVSEDGALDNLEYYDELNFDKTKEAAQQQWEKTLSSIVVETPVDSLKTIFYTALYHAQVAPVTFSDKNGWFRLQNDETVRTEGTAYSTLSLWDTFRAEHPLLTLLQPKVTADIINSMLAYYQVHKVLPVWTLYGNETNTMTGYHSVAVIAEAYLKGIRGFDAEKAYEAMKTTMMQDDRGLKAYKKYGYIPYNAGVDESVTITLEYAYDDWCVAQMAKALGKTEDADFFLKRSEAYTHLFDKETGFMRGKST
;
A
#
# COMPACT_ATOMS: atom_id res chain seq x y z
N ASN A 1 -29.53 -8.48 16.69
CA ASN A 1 -28.88 -7.16 16.90
C ASN A 1 -27.66 -7.01 16.01
N ILE A 2 -27.70 -7.51 14.77
CA ILE A 2 -26.61 -7.35 13.80
C ILE A 2 -27.24 -6.86 12.49
N ILE A 3 -26.58 -5.92 11.83
CA ILE A 3 -26.91 -5.45 10.49
C ILE A 3 -25.67 -5.65 9.63
N THR A 4 -25.85 -6.20 8.44
CA THR A 4 -24.80 -6.31 7.42
C THR A 4 -25.20 -5.52 6.18
N GLY A 5 -24.23 -5.26 5.32
CA GLY A 5 -24.46 -4.65 4.03
C GLY A 5 -23.17 -4.37 3.29
N TYR A 6 -23.28 -3.61 2.20
CA TYR A 6 -22.15 -3.32 1.33
C TYR A 6 -22.25 -1.93 0.71
N ARG A 7 -21.12 -1.47 0.18
CA ARG A 7 -21.00 -0.32 -0.69
C ARG A 7 -20.08 -0.65 -1.86
N TYR A 8 -20.58 -0.46 -3.07
CA TYR A 8 -19.76 -0.45 -4.28
C TYR A 8 -19.59 0.98 -4.75
N SER A 9 -18.36 1.37 -5.05
CA SER A 9 -18.05 2.73 -5.48
C SER A 9 -16.88 2.75 -6.44
N THR A 10 -16.93 3.67 -7.40
CA THR A 10 -15.80 4.04 -8.24
C THR A 10 -15.30 5.42 -7.79
N GLY A 11 -14.07 5.76 -8.16
CA GLY A 11 -13.43 7.02 -7.80
C GLY A 11 -11.96 6.96 -8.17
N TRP A 12 -11.08 7.43 -7.29
CA TRP A 12 -9.63 7.28 -7.51
C TRP A 12 -9.22 5.79 -7.60
N ALA A 13 -9.77 4.95 -6.73
CA ALA A 13 -9.81 3.50 -6.96
C ALA A 13 -11.06 3.15 -7.78
N GLU A 14 -10.87 2.44 -8.89
CA GLU A 14 -11.91 2.16 -9.87
C GLU A 14 -12.96 1.13 -9.38
N ASN A 15 -12.55 0.10 -8.64
CA ASN A 15 -13.42 -0.99 -8.18
C ASN A 15 -13.33 -1.16 -6.66
N GLN A 16 -13.98 -0.28 -5.90
CA GLN A 16 -14.02 -0.37 -4.44
C GLN A 16 -15.25 -1.15 -3.99
N LYS A 17 -15.03 -2.27 -3.30
CA LYS A 17 -16.10 -3.09 -2.69
C LYS A 17 -15.88 -3.22 -1.20
N VAL A 18 -16.73 -2.56 -0.42
CA VAL A 18 -16.68 -2.59 1.05
C VAL A 18 -17.89 -3.36 1.53
N PHE A 19 -17.67 -4.38 2.33
CA PHE A 19 -18.71 -5.07 3.07
C PHE A 19 -18.58 -4.71 4.54
N PHE A 20 -19.68 -4.65 5.28
CA PHE A 20 -19.66 -4.30 6.69
C PHE A 20 -20.62 -5.17 7.50
N ALA A 21 -20.31 -5.29 8.79
CA ALA A 21 -21.18 -5.86 9.80
C ALA A 21 -21.16 -4.94 11.03
N ILE A 22 -22.35 -4.66 11.59
CA ILE A 22 -22.54 -3.83 12.77
C ILE A 22 -23.30 -4.64 13.82
N GLN A 23 -22.70 -4.85 14.98
CA GLN A 23 -23.34 -5.46 16.15
C GLN A 23 -23.70 -4.37 17.17
N PHE A 24 -24.91 -4.46 17.73
CA PHE A 24 -25.44 -3.51 18.71
C PHE A 24 -25.60 -4.17 20.08
N SER A 25 -25.25 -3.45 21.15
CA SER A 25 -25.41 -3.95 22.53
C SER A 25 -26.87 -4.07 22.97
N LYS A 26 -27.79 -3.35 22.32
CA LYS A 26 -29.23 -3.34 22.64
C LYS A 26 -30.08 -3.93 21.51
N PRO A 27 -31.26 -4.49 21.82
CA PRO A 27 -32.22 -4.93 20.83
C PRO A 27 -32.69 -3.79 19.92
N ILE A 28 -32.62 -4.00 18.61
CA ILE A 28 -33.20 -3.09 17.63
C ILE A 28 -34.72 -3.23 17.70
N LYS A 29 -35.45 -2.10 17.80
CA LYS A 29 -36.91 -2.08 17.82
C LYS A 29 -37.53 -1.95 16.45
N ASP A 30 -36.95 -1.07 15.64
CA ASP A 30 -37.40 -0.81 14.29
C ASP A 30 -36.24 -0.33 13.43
N ILE A 31 -36.36 -0.53 12.12
CA ILE A 31 -35.40 -0.01 11.14
C ILE A 31 -36.19 0.56 9.97
N THR A 32 -35.96 1.84 9.68
CA THR A 32 -36.48 2.49 8.48
C THR A 32 -35.35 2.68 7.47
N TYR A 33 -35.48 2.10 6.28
CA TYR A 33 -34.54 2.30 5.19
C TYR A 33 -35.04 3.33 4.20
N GLN A 34 -34.18 4.25 3.80
CA GLN A 34 -34.40 5.07 2.62
C GLN A 34 -33.76 4.40 1.40
N LYS A 35 -34.50 4.38 0.30
CA LYS A 35 -34.06 3.78 -0.95
C LYS A 35 -33.96 4.82 -2.05
N HIS A 36 -32.96 4.67 -2.90
CA HIS A 36 -32.91 5.32 -4.20
C HIS A 36 -32.89 4.21 -5.26
N LYS A 37 -33.97 4.10 -6.04
CA LYS A 37 -34.24 2.93 -6.89
C LYS A 37 -34.30 1.65 -6.03
N GLU A 38 -33.49 0.64 -6.36
CA GLU A 38 -33.43 -0.64 -5.64
C GLU A 38 -32.44 -0.60 -4.46
N ASP A 39 -31.53 0.38 -4.43
CA ASP A 39 -30.46 0.47 -3.44
C ASP A 39 -30.91 1.17 -2.16
N VAL A 40 -30.46 0.64 -1.02
CA VAL A 40 -30.60 1.30 0.29
C VAL A 40 -29.49 2.35 0.42
N THR A 41 -29.88 3.61 0.58
CA THR A 41 -28.93 4.75 0.67
C THR A 41 -28.72 5.25 2.10
N SER A 42 -29.69 5.03 2.98
CA SER A 42 -29.55 5.29 4.42
C SER A 42 -30.49 4.42 5.24
N GLY A 43 -30.18 4.25 6.52
CA GLY A 43 -31.01 3.55 7.50
C GLY A 43 -31.13 4.34 8.80
N GLN A 44 -32.33 4.42 9.34
CA GLN A 44 -32.62 4.91 10.69
C GLN A 44 -32.92 3.70 11.58
N ILE A 45 -32.17 3.54 12.67
CA ILE A 45 -32.26 2.39 13.56
C ILE A 45 -32.80 2.87 14.89
N PHE A 46 -33.92 2.31 15.34
CA PHE A 46 -34.62 2.71 16.54
C PHE A 46 -34.36 1.73 17.69
N PHE A 47 -34.16 2.27 18.88
CA PHE A 47 -33.91 1.53 20.13
C PHE A 47 -34.87 2.03 21.21
N ASP A 48 -34.99 1.28 22.31
CA ASP A 48 -35.69 1.80 23.50
C ASP A 48 -34.99 3.05 24.02
N ASN A 49 -35.78 4.08 24.34
CA ASN A 49 -35.27 5.29 24.98
C ASN A 49 -35.02 4.99 26.46
N THR A 50 -33.78 4.63 26.78
CA THR A 50 -33.32 4.31 28.14
C THR A 50 -32.09 5.14 28.48
N ASP A 51 -31.75 5.25 29.76
CA ASP A 51 -30.50 5.88 30.21
C ASP A 51 -29.26 4.97 30.02
N GLU A 52 -29.44 3.77 29.45
CA GLU A 52 -28.36 2.83 29.21
C GLU A 52 -27.54 3.21 27.97
N LYS A 53 -26.21 3.06 28.06
CA LYS A 53 -25.32 3.29 26.91
C LYS A 53 -25.61 2.28 25.79
N LEU A 54 -25.77 2.77 24.56
CA LEU A 54 -25.75 1.98 23.35
C LEU A 54 -24.30 1.90 22.85
N GLU A 55 -23.77 0.68 22.77
CA GLU A 55 -22.44 0.41 22.24
C GLU A 55 -22.57 -0.34 20.91
N LEU A 56 -21.66 -0.04 19.99
CA LEU A 56 -21.63 -0.58 18.64
C LEU A 56 -20.26 -1.18 18.36
N LYS A 57 -20.26 -2.26 17.59
CA LYS A 57 -19.06 -2.85 17.03
C LYS A 57 -19.21 -2.95 15.53
N VAL A 58 -18.23 -2.42 14.80
CA VAL A 58 -18.26 -2.36 13.33
C VAL A 58 -17.02 -3.08 12.81
N ALA A 59 -17.24 -4.00 11.88
CA ALA A 59 -16.18 -4.64 11.11
C ALA A 59 -16.45 -4.43 9.62
N VAL A 60 -15.36 -4.44 8.85
CA VAL A 60 -15.39 -4.32 7.39
C VAL A 60 -14.63 -5.48 6.76
N SER A 61 -14.92 -5.75 5.49
CA SER A 61 -14.22 -6.73 4.66
C SER A 61 -14.15 -6.21 3.22
N SER A 62 -13.06 -6.54 2.52
CA SER A 62 -12.96 -6.34 1.07
C SER A 62 -13.59 -7.49 0.26
N VAL A 63 -14.01 -8.57 0.93
CA VAL A 63 -14.40 -9.83 0.30
C VAL A 63 -15.91 -10.03 0.33
N SER A 64 -16.54 -10.02 1.52
CA SER A 64 -17.97 -10.34 1.69
C SER A 64 -18.55 -9.88 3.04
N GLU A 65 -19.88 -9.91 3.16
CA GLU A 65 -20.56 -9.69 4.44
C GLU A 65 -20.21 -10.77 5.47
N ASP A 66 -20.06 -12.03 5.04
CA ASP A 66 -19.60 -13.12 5.91
C ASP A 66 -18.18 -12.89 6.43
N GLY A 67 -17.29 -12.35 5.59
CA GLY A 67 -15.95 -11.93 6.02
C GLY A 67 -16.01 -10.79 7.05
N ALA A 68 -16.90 -9.82 6.86
CA ALA A 68 -17.11 -8.75 7.84
C ALA A 68 -17.68 -9.28 9.16
N LEU A 69 -18.60 -10.25 9.11
CA LEU A 69 -19.13 -10.94 10.30
C LEU A 69 -18.02 -11.71 11.03
N ASP A 70 -17.20 -12.46 10.30
CA ASP A 70 -16.05 -13.18 10.84
C ASP A 70 -15.05 -12.21 11.51
N ASN A 71 -14.79 -11.06 10.90
CA ASN A 71 -13.95 -10.00 11.45
C ASN A 71 -14.52 -9.36 12.73
N LEU A 72 -15.84 -9.42 13.00
CA LEU A 72 -16.38 -8.98 14.28
C LEU A 72 -15.83 -9.81 15.43
N GLU A 73 -15.45 -11.07 15.24
CA GLU A 73 -14.93 -11.91 16.31
C GLU A 73 -13.49 -11.57 16.73
N TYR A 74 -12.82 -10.64 16.03
CA TYR A 74 -11.43 -10.26 16.34
C TYR A 74 -11.26 -9.69 17.77
N TYR A 75 -12.35 -9.18 18.34
CA TYR A 75 -12.42 -8.80 19.75
C TYR A 75 -13.53 -9.62 20.39
N ASP A 76 -13.31 -10.29 21.52
CA ASP A 76 -14.32 -11.23 22.04
C ASP A 76 -15.64 -10.53 22.47
N GLU A 77 -15.52 -9.39 23.13
CA GLU A 77 -16.64 -8.73 23.80
C GLU A 77 -16.85 -7.30 23.30
N LEU A 78 -18.12 -6.89 23.26
CA LEU A 78 -18.51 -5.53 22.94
C LEU A 78 -18.34 -4.69 24.22
N ASN A 79 -17.15 -4.10 24.36
CA ASN A 79 -16.74 -3.28 25.51
C ASN A 79 -15.80 -2.16 25.03
N PHE A 80 -16.27 -0.92 25.08
CA PHE A 80 -15.51 0.22 24.58
C PHE A 80 -14.20 0.46 25.34
N ASP A 81 -14.23 0.44 26.67
CA ASP A 81 -13.08 0.78 27.51
C ASP A 81 -11.95 -0.25 27.35
N LYS A 82 -12.30 -1.56 27.30
CA LYS A 82 -11.33 -2.64 27.05
C LYS A 82 -10.68 -2.51 25.66
N THR A 83 -11.46 -2.14 24.65
CA THR A 83 -10.96 -1.94 23.28
C THR A 83 -10.02 -0.73 23.21
N LYS A 84 -10.38 0.37 23.88
CA LYS A 84 -9.55 1.57 23.98
C LYS A 84 -8.23 1.27 24.68
N GLU A 85 -8.26 0.55 25.80
CA GLU A 85 -7.06 0.18 26.54
C GLU A 85 -6.13 -0.71 25.70
N ALA A 86 -6.68 -1.74 25.02
CA ALA A 86 -5.91 -2.60 24.13
C ALA A 86 -5.25 -1.80 22.99
N ALA A 87 -5.97 -0.85 22.39
CA ALA A 87 -5.42 0.04 21.38
C ALA A 87 -4.28 0.93 21.93
N GLN A 88 -4.44 1.47 23.14
CA GLN A 88 -3.40 2.27 23.80
C GLN A 88 -2.15 1.45 24.09
N GLN A 89 -2.30 0.22 24.58
CA GLN A 89 -1.17 -0.68 24.83
C GLN A 89 -0.43 -1.06 23.55
N GLN A 90 -1.17 -1.29 22.45
CA GLN A 90 -0.56 -1.55 21.14
C GLN A 90 0.23 -0.34 20.63
N TRP A 91 -0.31 0.88 20.78
CA TRP A 91 0.40 2.10 20.43
C TRP A 91 1.63 2.34 21.29
N GLU A 92 1.54 2.13 22.61
CA GLU A 92 2.70 2.25 23.51
C GLU A 92 3.82 1.29 23.09
N LYS A 93 3.49 0.03 22.78
CA LYS A 93 4.45 -0.95 22.27
C LYS A 93 5.09 -0.50 20.95
N THR A 94 4.30 0.01 20.00
CA THR A 94 4.82 0.47 18.71
C THR A 94 5.71 1.71 18.86
N LEU A 95 5.27 2.71 19.63
CA LEU A 95 5.99 3.98 19.79
C LEU A 95 7.24 3.82 20.66
N SER A 96 7.25 2.88 21.61
CA SER A 96 8.43 2.55 22.42
C SER A 96 9.56 1.85 21.64
N SER A 97 9.36 1.54 20.34
CA SER A 97 10.42 1.02 19.45
C SER A 97 11.60 1.98 19.28
N ILE A 98 11.39 3.28 19.49
CA ILE A 98 12.44 4.30 19.55
C ILE A 98 12.28 5.11 20.84
N VAL A 99 13.32 5.09 21.68
CA VAL A 99 13.37 5.89 22.92
C VAL A 99 14.12 7.18 22.62
N VAL A 100 13.46 8.32 22.81
CA VAL A 100 14.06 9.65 22.66
C VAL A 100 14.16 10.33 24.02
N GLU A 101 15.38 10.71 24.40
CA GLU A 101 15.66 11.49 25.60
C GLU A 101 15.91 12.96 25.22
N THR A 102 15.04 13.84 25.69
CA THR A 102 15.17 15.29 25.51
C THR A 102 14.53 16.02 26.67
N PRO A 103 15.12 17.12 27.16
CA PRO A 103 14.48 17.96 28.18
C PRO A 103 13.35 18.83 27.59
N VAL A 104 13.19 18.87 26.26
CA VAL A 104 12.20 19.72 25.57
C VAL A 104 10.97 18.89 25.21
N ASP A 105 9.89 19.06 25.98
CA ASP A 105 8.65 18.30 25.82
C ASP A 105 8.06 18.40 24.39
N SER A 106 8.08 19.59 23.77
CA SER A 106 7.56 19.78 22.42
C SER A 106 8.33 18.99 21.35
N LEU A 107 9.64 18.76 21.53
CA LEU A 107 10.41 17.91 20.62
C LEU A 107 10.00 16.45 20.77
N LYS A 108 9.72 16.00 22.00
CA LYS A 108 9.20 14.66 22.27
C LYS A 108 7.82 14.46 21.63
N THR A 109 6.93 15.45 21.73
CA THR A 109 5.61 15.43 21.07
C THR A 109 5.75 15.35 19.55
N ILE A 110 6.55 16.24 18.93
CA ILE A 110 6.77 16.24 17.47
C ILE A 110 7.27 14.87 17.01
N PHE A 111 8.25 14.30 17.72
CA PHE A 111 8.82 13.00 17.36
C PHE A 111 7.78 11.88 17.42
N TYR A 112 7.08 11.70 18.55
CA TYR A 112 6.13 10.59 18.69
C TYR A 112 4.88 10.77 17.84
N THR A 113 4.45 12.01 17.57
CA THR A 113 3.39 12.27 16.59
C THR A 113 3.82 11.91 15.17
N ALA A 114 5.05 12.25 14.78
CA ALA A 114 5.58 11.86 13.46
C ALA A 114 5.75 10.34 13.35
N LEU A 115 6.24 9.67 14.39
CA LEU A 115 6.35 8.21 14.42
C LEU A 115 4.97 7.55 14.37
N TYR A 116 3.96 8.09 15.06
CA TYR A 116 2.57 7.64 14.91
C TYR A 116 2.09 7.76 13.46
N HIS A 117 2.29 8.91 12.81
CA HIS A 117 1.90 9.10 11.40
C HIS A 117 2.63 8.15 10.44
N ALA A 118 3.88 7.78 10.72
CA ALA A 118 4.63 6.81 9.92
C ALA A 118 4.17 5.35 10.11
N GLN A 119 3.16 5.10 10.96
CA GLN A 119 2.68 3.77 11.34
C GLN A 119 1.17 3.57 11.14
N VAL A 120 0.46 4.60 10.64
CA VAL A 120 -0.98 4.47 10.31
C VAL A 120 -1.24 3.86 8.93
N ALA A 121 -0.24 3.88 8.06
CA ALA A 121 -0.25 3.29 6.72
C ALA A 121 1.05 2.49 6.52
N PRO A 122 1.08 1.52 5.57
CA PRO A 122 -0.05 1.03 4.80
C PRO A 122 -1.08 0.29 5.67
N VAL A 123 -2.32 0.20 5.19
CA VAL A 123 -3.44 -0.33 5.98
C VAL A 123 -3.66 -1.81 5.70
N THR A 124 -3.98 -2.57 6.74
CA THR A 124 -4.45 -3.96 6.61
C THR A 124 -5.67 -4.02 5.70
N PHE A 125 -5.63 -4.93 4.73
CA PHE A 125 -6.65 -5.08 3.69
C PHE A 125 -7.22 -6.50 3.57
N SER A 126 -6.51 -7.49 4.11
CA SER A 126 -7.04 -8.84 4.31
C SER A 126 -7.93 -8.93 5.53
N ASP A 127 -8.96 -9.77 5.42
CA ASP A 127 -9.76 -10.25 6.54
C ASP A 127 -8.88 -11.08 7.51
N LYS A 128 -9.39 -11.34 8.73
CA LYS A 128 -8.62 -12.04 9.78
C LYS A 128 -8.14 -13.44 9.35
N ASN A 129 -8.83 -14.04 8.39
CA ASN A 129 -8.56 -15.37 7.83
C ASN A 129 -7.58 -15.34 6.64
N GLY A 130 -7.10 -14.16 6.26
CA GLY A 130 -6.11 -13.92 5.20
C GLY A 130 -6.69 -13.67 3.81
N TRP A 131 -8.02 -13.71 3.62
CA TRP A 131 -8.64 -13.43 2.33
C TRP A 131 -8.70 -11.93 2.02
N PHE A 132 -8.46 -11.55 0.77
CA PHE A 132 -8.65 -10.18 0.27
C PHE A 132 -9.02 -10.18 -1.21
N ARG A 133 -9.60 -9.07 -1.68
CA ARG A 133 -10.05 -8.89 -3.07
C ARG A 133 -9.01 -8.14 -3.90
N LEU A 134 -8.72 -8.63 -5.09
CA LEU A 134 -7.92 -7.94 -6.11
C LEU A 134 -8.80 -7.07 -7.00
N GLN A 135 -8.19 -6.13 -7.74
CA GLN A 135 -8.91 -5.20 -8.64
C GLN A 135 -9.83 -5.90 -9.65
N ASN A 136 -9.44 -7.08 -10.15
CA ASN A 136 -10.20 -7.92 -11.09
C ASN A 136 -11.32 -8.75 -10.44
N ASP A 137 -11.71 -8.43 -9.20
CA ASP A 137 -12.69 -9.15 -8.38
C ASP A 137 -12.30 -10.57 -7.92
N GLU A 138 -11.13 -11.06 -8.30
CA GLU A 138 -10.61 -12.30 -7.75
C GLU A 138 -10.31 -12.15 -6.26
N THR A 139 -10.64 -13.17 -5.47
CA THR A 139 -10.31 -13.22 -4.05
C THR A 139 -9.17 -14.20 -3.85
N VAL A 140 -8.11 -13.75 -3.20
CA VAL A 140 -6.92 -14.55 -2.92
C VAL A 140 -6.63 -14.55 -1.43
N ARG A 141 -5.83 -15.52 -0.97
CA ARG A 141 -5.47 -15.68 0.43
C ARG A 141 -3.97 -15.46 0.62
N THR A 142 -3.60 -14.71 1.66
CA THR A 142 -2.23 -14.60 2.15
C THR A 142 -2.03 -15.43 3.42
N GLU A 143 -0.82 -15.93 3.64
CA GLU A 143 -0.40 -16.54 4.91
C GLU A 143 -0.02 -15.49 5.97
N GLY A 144 0.33 -14.28 5.52
CA GLY A 144 0.65 -13.14 6.37
C GLY A 144 -0.52 -12.16 6.45
N THR A 145 -0.22 -10.87 6.36
CA THR A 145 -1.23 -9.80 6.22
C THR A 145 -1.14 -9.19 4.83
N ALA A 146 -2.27 -8.94 4.17
CA ALA A 146 -2.29 -8.19 2.93
C ALA A 146 -2.47 -6.70 3.23
N TYR A 147 -1.70 -5.85 2.56
CA TYR A 147 -1.69 -4.40 2.76
C TYR A 147 -2.07 -3.65 1.50
N SER A 148 -2.78 -2.53 1.69
CA SER A 148 -3.20 -1.59 0.65
C SER A 148 -2.82 -0.15 1.06
N THR A 149 -3.08 0.84 0.21
CA THR A 149 -2.63 2.24 0.41
C THR A 149 -1.10 2.33 0.32
N LEU A 150 -0.56 1.88 -0.81
CA LEU A 150 0.88 1.91 -1.08
C LEU A 150 1.22 3.18 -1.88
N SER A 151 1.56 4.30 -1.22
CA SER A 151 1.93 5.56 -1.89
C SER A 151 3.39 5.59 -2.32
N LEU A 152 3.76 4.67 -3.21
CA LEU A 152 5.16 4.26 -3.37
C LEU A 152 6.10 5.32 -3.92
N TRP A 153 5.60 6.39 -4.56
CA TRP A 153 6.42 7.53 -4.98
C TRP A 153 6.94 8.37 -3.79
N ASP A 154 6.21 8.39 -2.68
CA ASP A 154 6.62 9.05 -1.44
C ASP A 154 7.35 8.09 -0.52
N THR A 155 6.73 6.93 -0.27
CA THR A 155 7.08 6.08 0.88
C THR A 155 8.38 5.31 0.68
N PHE A 156 8.82 5.07 -0.57
CA PHE A 156 10.11 4.42 -0.83
C PHE A 156 11.30 5.24 -0.30
N ARG A 157 11.12 6.55 -0.11
CA ARG A 157 12.20 7.49 0.24
C ARG A 157 12.59 7.41 1.71
N ALA A 158 11.63 7.12 2.60
CA ALA A 158 11.88 7.16 4.05
C ALA A 158 11.01 6.20 4.87
N GLU A 159 9.72 6.03 4.54
CA GLU A 159 8.83 5.16 5.31
C GLU A 159 9.20 3.68 5.15
N HIS A 160 9.35 3.18 3.93
CA HIS A 160 9.81 1.81 3.71
C HIS A 160 11.21 1.54 4.29
N PRO A 161 12.20 2.44 4.13
CA PRO A 161 13.45 2.36 4.88
C PRO A 161 13.27 2.26 6.39
N LEU A 162 12.39 3.06 6.99
CA LEU A 162 12.08 3.01 8.42
C LEU A 162 11.44 1.66 8.81
N LEU A 163 10.49 1.17 8.02
CA LEU A 163 9.85 -0.14 8.25
C LEU A 163 10.86 -1.28 8.17
N THR A 164 11.90 -1.20 7.34
CA THR A 164 12.95 -2.23 7.34
C THR A 164 13.70 -2.33 8.68
N LEU A 165 13.76 -1.24 9.45
CA LEU A 165 14.40 -1.22 10.76
C LEU A 165 13.44 -1.65 11.87
N LEU A 166 12.21 -1.14 11.83
CA LEU A 166 11.26 -1.29 12.93
C LEU A 166 10.36 -2.53 12.78
N GLN A 167 9.97 -2.88 11.55
CA GLN A 167 8.95 -3.91 11.28
C GLN A 167 9.28 -4.80 10.07
N PRO A 168 10.37 -5.59 10.11
CA PRO A 168 10.77 -6.45 8.99
C PRO A 168 9.69 -7.42 8.49
N LYS A 169 8.84 -7.94 9.38
CA LYS A 169 7.72 -8.81 9.01
C LYS A 169 6.68 -8.06 8.17
N VAL A 170 6.32 -6.84 8.58
CA VAL A 170 5.38 -5.99 7.84
C VAL A 170 5.95 -5.63 6.47
N THR A 171 7.25 -5.34 6.37
CA THR A 171 7.91 -5.16 5.08
C THR A 171 7.75 -6.38 4.17
N ALA A 172 7.96 -7.60 4.68
CA ALA A 172 7.79 -8.82 3.89
C ALA A 172 6.34 -9.03 3.43
N ASP A 173 5.38 -8.76 4.32
CA ASP A 173 3.94 -8.87 4.04
C ASP A 173 3.47 -7.82 3.00
N ILE A 174 4.00 -6.59 3.05
CA ILE A 174 3.81 -5.57 2.02
C ILE A 174 4.33 -6.07 0.67
N ILE A 175 5.52 -6.67 0.63
CA ILE A 175 6.09 -7.20 -0.62
C ILE A 175 5.22 -8.35 -1.17
N ASN A 176 4.76 -9.27 -0.32
CA ASN A 176 3.83 -10.32 -0.75
C ASN A 176 2.52 -9.72 -1.30
N SER A 177 2.04 -8.61 -0.73
CA SER A 177 0.89 -7.87 -1.26
C SER A 177 1.17 -7.30 -2.65
N MET A 178 2.34 -6.67 -2.85
CA MET A 178 2.78 -6.19 -4.17
C MET A 178 2.83 -7.32 -5.21
N LEU A 179 3.32 -8.50 -4.82
CA LEU A 179 3.39 -9.68 -5.71
C LEU A 179 2.01 -10.25 -6.05
N ALA A 180 1.03 -10.14 -5.15
CA ALA A 180 -0.36 -10.48 -5.43
C ALA A 180 -0.97 -9.49 -6.43
N TYR A 181 -0.80 -8.18 -6.21
CA TYR A 181 -1.27 -7.14 -7.14
C TYR A 181 -0.63 -7.27 -8.53
N TYR A 182 0.65 -7.62 -8.59
CA TYR A 182 1.36 -7.91 -9.85
C TYR A 182 0.67 -9.00 -10.68
N GLN A 183 -0.04 -9.97 -10.09
CA GLN A 183 -0.66 -11.03 -10.87
C GLN A 183 -1.80 -10.53 -11.78
N VAL A 184 -2.44 -9.41 -11.41
CA VAL A 184 -3.59 -8.87 -12.14
C VAL A 184 -3.15 -8.27 -13.48
N HIS A 185 -2.14 -7.41 -13.47
CA HIS A 185 -1.73 -6.63 -14.66
C HIS A 185 -0.33 -7.00 -15.18
N LYS A 186 0.40 -7.88 -14.49
CA LYS A 186 1.82 -8.18 -14.73
C LYS A 186 2.72 -6.95 -14.66
N VAL A 187 2.34 -6.01 -13.78
CA VAL A 187 3.07 -4.80 -13.44
C VAL A 187 3.01 -4.64 -11.92
N LEU A 188 4.16 -4.42 -11.28
CA LEU A 188 4.21 -4.14 -9.85
C LEU A 188 3.48 -2.83 -9.55
N PRO A 189 2.87 -2.69 -8.37
CA PRO A 189 2.06 -1.53 -8.09
C PRO A 189 2.86 -0.23 -8.17
N VAL A 190 2.23 0.79 -8.72
CA VAL A 190 2.72 2.18 -8.68
C VAL A 190 2.09 2.86 -7.47
N TRP A 191 0.75 2.80 -7.34
CA TRP A 191 0.04 3.25 -6.14
C TRP A 191 -1.28 2.55 -5.98
N THR A 192 -1.36 1.73 -4.93
CA THR A 192 -2.57 0.95 -4.67
C THR A 192 -3.50 1.64 -3.70
N LEU A 193 -4.75 1.84 -4.11
CA LEU A 193 -5.83 2.31 -3.25
C LEU A 193 -6.90 1.24 -3.14
N TYR A 194 -7.16 0.77 -1.91
CA TYR A 194 -8.20 -0.24 -1.67
C TYR A 194 -8.05 -1.47 -2.61
N GLY A 195 -6.81 -1.95 -2.82
CA GLY A 195 -6.50 -3.09 -3.69
C GLY A 195 -6.54 -2.81 -5.19
N ASN A 196 -6.74 -1.55 -5.61
CA ASN A 196 -6.79 -1.12 -7.00
C ASN A 196 -5.52 -0.34 -7.37
N GLU A 197 -4.98 -0.56 -8.56
CA GLU A 197 -3.96 0.32 -9.12
C GLU A 197 -4.60 1.67 -9.52
N THR A 198 -3.92 2.78 -9.20
CA THR A 198 -4.36 4.14 -9.51
C THR A 198 -3.42 4.89 -10.46
N ASN A 199 -2.27 4.28 -10.80
CA ASN A 199 -1.23 4.79 -11.66
C ASN A 199 -0.59 6.12 -11.21
N THR A 200 -0.77 6.48 -9.94
CA THR A 200 -0.28 7.72 -9.33
C THR A 200 1.04 7.44 -8.60
N MET A 201 2.12 8.20 -8.56
CA MET A 201 2.60 9.25 -9.45
C MET A 201 3.45 8.59 -10.55
N THR A 202 4.66 9.08 -10.84
CA THR A 202 5.64 8.52 -11.78
C THR A 202 6.47 7.37 -11.17
N GLY A 203 7.38 6.78 -11.95
CA GLY A 203 8.28 5.72 -11.47
C GLY A 203 7.63 4.35 -11.30
N TYR A 204 8.44 3.35 -10.93
CA TYR A 204 8.01 2.00 -10.53
C TYR A 204 8.65 1.61 -9.19
N HIS A 205 8.49 2.48 -8.19
CA HIS A 205 9.24 2.44 -6.93
C HIS A 205 8.97 1.21 -6.03
N SER A 206 8.01 0.35 -6.38
CA SER A 206 7.94 -1.02 -5.84
C SER A 206 9.29 -1.73 -5.93
N VAL A 207 10.05 -1.54 -7.02
CA VAL A 207 11.35 -2.21 -7.19
C VAL A 207 12.38 -1.78 -6.16
N ALA A 208 12.34 -0.50 -5.75
CA ALA A 208 13.23 0.03 -4.72
C ALA A 208 12.93 -0.59 -3.34
N VAL A 209 11.65 -0.68 -2.98
CA VAL A 209 11.19 -1.29 -1.72
C VAL A 209 11.60 -2.76 -1.63
N ILE A 210 11.41 -3.52 -2.72
CA ILE A 210 11.78 -4.94 -2.78
C ILE A 210 13.30 -5.12 -2.67
N ALA A 211 14.07 -4.37 -3.46
CA ALA A 211 15.53 -4.47 -3.48
C ALA A 211 16.12 -4.12 -2.11
N GLU A 212 15.67 -3.02 -1.50
CA GLU A 212 16.14 -2.60 -0.17
C GLU A 212 15.89 -3.68 0.89
N ALA A 213 14.66 -4.21 0.96
CA ALA A 213 14.30 -5.25 1.91
C ALA A 213 15.21 -6.49 1.75
N TYR A 214 15.37 -6.98 0.52
CA TYR A 214 16.20 -8.15 0.24
C TYR A 214 17.68 -7.92 0.61
N LEU A 215 18.24 -6.78 0.21
CA LEU A 215 19.65 -6.45 0.48
C LEU A 215 19.93 -6.25 1.97
N LYS A 216 18.95 -5.78 2.75
CA LYS A 216 19.03 -5.67 4.22
C LYS A 216 18.78 -6.99 4.96
N GLY A 217 18.57 -8.10 4.25
CA GLY A 217 18.39 -9.41 4.87
C GLY A 217 16.95 -9.76 5.22
N ILE A 218 15.97 -8.93 4.87
CA ILE A 218 14.55 -9.25 5.07
C ILE A 218 14.16 -10.37 4.11
N ARG A 219 13.48 -11.38 4.65
CA ARG A 219 12.97 -12.56 3.95
C ARG A 219 11.50 -12.75 4.32
N GLY A 220 10.86 -13.79 3.78
CA GLY A 220 9.41 -14.02 3.94
C GLY A 220 8.61 -13.77 2.67
N PHE A 221 9.28 -13.45 1.57
CA PHE A 221 8.73 -13.41 0.22
C PHE A 221 9.65 -14.20 -0.72
N ASP A 222 9.11 -14.64 -1.86
CA ASP A 222 9.85 -15.39 -2.88
C ASP A 222 10.72 -14.43 -3.70
N ALA A 223 12.03 -14.46 -3.46
CA ALA A 223 12.98 -13.53 -4.05
C ALA A 223 13.12 -13.66 -5.57
N GLU A 224 13.02 -14.89 -6.10
CA GLU A 224 13.08 -15.14 -7.55
C GLU A 224 11.82 -14.58 -8.21
N LYS A 225 10.62 -14.86 -7.66
CA LYS A 225 9.38 -14.27 -8.19
C LYS A 225 9.37 -12.75 -8.08
N ALA A 226 9.90 -12.21 -6.99
CA ALA A 226 10.00 -10.76 -6.83
C ALA A 226 10.91 -10.14 -7.88
N TYR A 227 12.06 -10.74 -8.13
CA TYR A 227 12.95 -10.29 -9.19
C TYR A 227 12.31 -10.38 -10.58
N GLU A 228 11.64 -11.49 -10.92
CA GLU A 228 10.94 -11.61 -12.21
C GLU A 228 9.83 -10.55 -12.37
N ALA A 229 9.12 -10.21 -11.29
CA ALA A 229 8.14 -9.13 -11.29
C ALA A 229 8.79 -7.74 -11.50
N MET A 230 9.94 -7.48 -10.86
CA MET A 230 10.73 -6.25 -11.06
C MET A 230 11.19 -6.12 -12.52
N LYS A 231 11.78 -7.18 -13.06
CA LYS A 231 12.25 -7.22 -14.45
C LYS A 231 11.10 -7.03 -15.45
N THR A 232 9.99 -7.74 -15.27
CA THR A 232 8.82 -7.63 -16.15
C THR A 232 8.27 -6.20 -16.14
N THR A 233 8.14 -5.61 -14.94
CA THR A 233 7.68 -4.22 -14.76
C THR A 233 8.57 -3.21 -15.48
N MET A 234 9.90 -3.34 -15.38
CA MET A 234 10.85 -2.40 -15.98
C MET A 234 11.13 -2.66 -17.48
N MET A 235 10.57 -3.73 -18.05
CA MET A 235 10.77 -4.14 -19.45
C MET A 235 9.53 -3.99 -20.32
N GLN A 236 8.40 -3.54 -19.78
CA GLN A 236 7.20 -3.22 -20.57
C GLN A 236 7.38 -1.96 -21.44
N ASP A 237 6.32 -1.59 -22.17
CA ASP A 237 6.33 -0.45 -23.10
C ASP A 237 5.57 0.77 -22.58
N ASP A 238 4.79 0.61 -21.51
CA ASP A 238 3.93 1.65 -20.97
C ASP A 238 4.68 2.72 -20.17
N ARG A 239 4.00 3.83 -19.89
CA ARG A 239 4.48 4.94 -19.03
C ARG A 239 5.87 5.45 -19.42
N GLY A 240 6.14 5.50 -20.74
CA GLY A 240 7.39 6.01 -21.29
C GLY A 240 8.52 4.99 -21.40
N LEU A 241 8.37 3.76 -20.88
CA LEU A 241 9.41 2.74 -20.95
C LEU A 241 9.79 2.34 -22.38
N LYS A 242 8.84 2.37 -23.33
CA LYS A 242 9.15 2.15 -24.75
C LYS A 242 10.16 3.15 -25.31
N ALA A 243 9.97 4.44 -25.00
CA ALA A 243 10.88 5.49 -25.43
C ALA A 243 12.21 5.41 -24.66
N TYR A 244 12.13 5.22 -23.34
CA TYR A 244 13.28 5.05 -22.46
C TYR A 244 14.22 3.93 -22.92
N LYS A 245 13.70 2.73 -23.21
CA LYS A 245 14.48 1.60 -23.74
C LYS A 245 15.11 1.90 -25.11
N LYS A 246 14.44 2.68 -25.96
CA LYS A 246 14.91 3.01 -27.31
C LYS A 246 16.03 4.06 -27.30
N TYR A 247 15.89 5.11 -26.50
CA TYR A 247 16.76 6.29 -26.55
C TYR A 247 17.74 6.40 -25.38
N GLY A 248 17.58 5.60 -24.32
CA GLY A 248 18.34 5.71 -23.07
C GLY A 248 17.81 6.80 -22.13
N TYR A 249 16.76 7.51 -22.53
CA TYR A 249 16.03 8.53 -21.77
C TYR A 249 14.63 8.69 -22.39
N ILE A 250 13.75 9.47 -21.76
CA ILE A 250 12.45 9.81 -22.34
C ILE A 250 12.54 11.18 -23.01
N PRO A 251 12.41 11.27 -24.35
CA PRO A 251 12.32 12.56 -25.02
C PRO A 251 11.03 13.29 -24.65
N TYR A 252 11.08 14.61 -24.46
CA TYR A 252 9.87 15.40 -24.11
C TYR A 252 8.82 15.40 -25.23
N ASN A 253 9.19 15.04 -26.46
CA ASN A 253 8.29 14.90 -27.60
C ASN A 253 7.83 13.45 -27.85
N ALA A 254 8.05 12.53 -26.90
CA ALA A 254 7.68 11.12 -27.04
C ALA A 254 6.24 10.78 -26.61
N GLY A 255 5.40 11.79 -26.35
CA GLY A 255 3.98 11.59 -25.97
C GLY A 255 3.77 11.21 -24.51
N VAL A 256 4.76 11.46 -23.64
CA VAL A 256 4.69 11.29 -22.19
C VAL A 256 5.20 12.57 -21.55
N ASP A 257 4.39 13.18 -20.67
CA ASP A 257 4.78 14.36 -19.90
C ASP A 257 5.84 14.00 -18.85
N GLU A 258 6.36 15.00 -18.12
CA GLU A 258 7.23 14.74 -16.96
C GLU A 258 8.54 13.99 -17.32
N SER A 259 8.97 14.08 -18.58
CA SER A 259 10.02 13.22 -19.16
C SER A 259 11.35 13.24 -18.41
N VAL A 260 11.75 14.40 -17.86
CA VAL A 260 12.97 14.53 -17.05
C VAL A 260 12.84 13.77 -15.74
N THR A 261 11.74 13.97 -14.99
CA THR A 261 11.58 13.31 -13.69
C THR A 261 11.44 11.80 -13.86
N ILE A 262 10.66 11.35 -14.84
CA ILE A 262 10.50 9.92 -15.12
C ILE A 262 11.84 9.29 -15.53
N THR A 263 12.65 9.96 -16.36
CA THR A 263 13.98 9.44 -16.74
C THR A 263 14.89 9.26 -15.52
N LEU A 264 14.90 10.24 -14.60
CA LEU A 264 15.73 10.17 -13.40
C LEU A 264 15.24 9.09 -12.43
N GLU A 265 13.92 8.94 -12.29
CA GLU A 265 13.31 7.91 -11.45
C GLU A 265 13.55 6.51 -12.02
N TYR A 266 13.38 6.30 -13.32
CA TYR A 266 13.68 5.01 -13.95
C TYR A 266 15.17 4.67 -13.89
N ALA A 267 16.06 5.66 -13.94
CA ALA A 267 17.49 5.44 -13.73
C ALA A 267 17.76 4.87 -12.32
N TYR A 268 17.11 5.45 -11.29
CA TYR A 268 17.21 4.96 -9.92
C TYR A 268 16.56 3.57 -9.76
N ASP A 269 15.35 3.37 -10.29
CA ASP A 269 14.64 2.10 -10.23
C ASP A 269 15.43 0.99 -10.94
N ASP A 270 16.06 1.28 -12.09
CA ASP A 270 16.96 0.35 -12.79
C ASP A 270 18.17 -0.02 -11.94
N TRP A 271 18.76 0.93 -11.21
CA TRP A 271 19.83 0.63 -10.26
C TRP A 271 19.35 -0.36 -9.19
N CYS A 272 18.15 -0.17 -8.62
CA CYS A 272 17.58 -1.10 -7.65
C CYS A 272 17.40 -2.52 -8.24
N VAL A 273 16.92 -2.64 -9.48
CA VAL A 273 16.82 -3.94 -10.17
C VAL A 273 18.20 -4.57 -10.39
N ALA A 274 19.20 -3.78 -10.79
CA ALA A 274 20.57 -4.26 -10.97
C ALA A 274 21.16 -4.82 -9.66
N GLN A 275 20.91 -4.14 -8.53
CA GLN A 275 21.37 -4.60 -7.22
C GLN A 275 20.70 -5.92 -6.79
N MET A 276 19.40 -6.07 -7.06
CA MET A 276 18.68 -7.31 -6.81
C MET A 276 19.19 -8.45 -7.71
N ALA A 277 19.36 -8.20 -9.01
CA ALA A 277 19.91 -9.15 -9.97
C ALA A 277 21.29 -9.66 -9.53
N LYS A 278 22.18 -8.74 -9.12
CA LYS A 278 23.51 -9.05 -8.60
C LYS A 278 23.44 -9.93 -7.35
N ALA A 279 22.56 -9.60 -6.41
CA ALA A 279 22.41 -10.38 -5.18
C ALA A 279 21.89 -11.80 -5.43
N LEU A 280 21.15 -12.03 -6.52
CA LEU A 280 20.68 -13.34 -6.98
C LEU A 280 21.65 -14.04 -7.96
N GLY A 281 22.81 -13.44 -8.28
CA GLY A 281 23.78 -14.02 -9.21
C GLY A 281 23.41 -13.91 -10.70
N LYS A 282 22.41 -13.09 -11.05
CA LYS A 282 21.94 -12.86 -12.43
C LYS A 282 22.81 -11.80 -13.12
N THR A 283 24.07 -12.14 -13.38
CA THR A 283 25.11 -11.19 -13.82
C THR A 283 24.76 -10.42 -15.09
N GLU A 284 24.23 -11.08 -16.13
CA GLU A 284 23.87 -10.41 -17.40
C GLU A 284 22.78 -9.35 -17.20
N ASP A 285 21.76 -9.67 -16.40
CA ASP A 285 20.71 -8.72 -16.09
C ASP A 285 21.21 -7.58 -15.19
N ALA A 286 22.10 -7.87 -14.24
CA ALA A 286 22.72 -6.85 -13.39
C ALA A 286 23.48 -5.83 -14.24
N ASP A 287 24.30 -6.28 -15.19
CA ASP A 287 25.05 -5.40 -16.10
C ASP A 287 24.11 -4.61 -17.02
N PHE A 288 23.04 -5.25 -17.52
CA PHE A 288 22.04 -4.60 -18.36
C PHE A 288 21.32 -3.45 -17.63
N PHE A 289 20.78 -3.70 -16.44
CA PHE A 289 20.08 -2.68 -15.66
C PHE A 289 21.04 -1.64 -15.08
N LEU A 290 22.26 -2.00 -14.72
CA LEU A 290 23.27 -1.04 -14.27
C LEU A 290 23.61 -0.04 -15.40
N LYS A 291 23.76 -0.51 -16.64
CA LYS A 291 23.95 0.39 -17.79
C LYS A 291 22.75 1.31 -17.99
N ARG A 292 21.51 0.80 -17.87
CA ARG A 292 20.32 1.65 -17.96
C ARG A 292 20.24 2.68 -16.82
N SER A 293 20.74 2.36 -15.63
CA SER A 293 20.78 3.31 -14.51
C SER A 293 21.63 4.56 -14.77
N GLU A 294 22.48 4.55 -15.81
CA GLU A 294 23.22 5.72 -16.26
C GLU A 294 22.37 6.68 -17.13
N ALA A 295 21.07 6.41 -17.30
CA ALA A 295 20.16 7.19 -18.14
C ALA A 295 20.13 8.70 -17.80
N TYR A 296 20.34 9.06 -16.53
CA TYR A 296 20.43 10.46 -16.10
C TYR A 296 21.50 11.26 -16.86
N THR A 297 22.57 10.61 -17.30
CA THR A 297 23.67 11.25 -18.04
C THR A 297 23.24 11.82 -19.39
N HIS A 298 22.18 11.26 -20.00
CA HIS A 298 21.66 11.77 -21.27
C HIS A 298 21.05 13.17 -21.13
N LEU A 299 20.53 13.51 -19.95
CA LEU A 299 19.80 14.76 -19.70
C LEU A 299 20.64 15.83 -19.00
N PHE A 300 21.85 15.51 -18.52
CA PHE A 300 22.71 16.50 -17.88
C PHE A 300 23.24 17.53 -18.89
N ASP A 301 22.82 18.78 -18.73
CA ASP A 301 23.28 19.92 -19.53
C ASP A 301 24.49 20.57 -18.84
N LYS A 302 25.68 20.41 -19.44
CA LYS A 302 26.94 20.94 -18.88
C LYS A 302 27.03 22.46 -18.89
N GLU A 303 26.27 23.14 -19.75
CA GLU A 303 26.30 24.60 -19.82
C GLU A 303 25.54 25.22 -18.65
N THR A 304 24.40 24.64 -18.29
CA THR A 304 23.52 25.16 -17.23
C THR A 304 23.73 24.47 -15.89
N GLY A 305 24.26 23.25 -15.88
CA GLY A 305 24.41 22.41 -14.69
C GLY A 305 23.12 21.70 -14.25
N PHE A 306 22.05 21.75 -15.05
CA PHE A 306 20.75 21.15 -14.74
C PHE A 306 20.46 19.91 -15.58
N MET A 307 19.54 19.07 -15.10
CA MET A 307 18.89 18.05 -15.92
C MET A 307 17.86 18.74 -16.83
N ARG A 308 17.99 18.56 -18.14
CA ARG A 308 17.21 19.30 -19.14
C ARG A 308 16.56 18.35 -20.14
N GLY A 309 15.26 18.54 -20.37
CA GLY A 309 14.50 17.75 -21.34
C GLY A 309 15.10 17.86 -22.74
N LYS A 310 15.16 16.73 -23.44
CA LYS A 310 15.66 16.61 -24.83
C LYS A 310 14.57 16.06 -25.74
N SER A 311 14.61 16.45 -27.01
CA SER A 311 13.84 15.80 -28.07
C SER A 311 14.59 14.58 -28.63
N THR A 312 13.88 13.72 -29.36
CA THR A 312 14.46 12.64 -30.18
C THR A 312 15.56 13.10 -31.11
#